data_AF-A0A938JHK5-F1
#
_entry.id   AF-A0A938JHK5-F1
#
_cell.length_a   1.000
_cell.length_b   1.000
_cell.length_c   1.000
_cell.angle_alpha   90.00
_cell.angle_beta   90.00
_cell.angle_gamma   90.00
#
_symmetry.space_group_name_H-M   'P 1'
#
loop_
_entity.id
_entity.type
_entity.pdbx_description
1 polymer ?
#
loop_
_entity_poly.entity_id
_entity_poly.type
_entity_poly.pdbx_seq_one_letter_code
_entity_poly.pdbx_strand_id
1 'polypeptide(L)'
;GNSYYRDDIRRAAALRPSGIHYIDCGTSGGVWGLERGYSLMIGGDDAAVNRLDPIWESVAPGVDSAPRTGDRTGGLVPGEAGWLHCGPSGAGHFVKMVHNGIEYGLMAAYAEGLNILKHADTGLRQRDADAETAPLEHPEYYRYSFDLPAIAEVWRRGSVVGSWLLDLTALALSRSGDLTEFSGRVSDSGEGRWTSIAAIEEGVPAPVLTEALYSRFDSQGMADFAYRIMSAQRKEFGGHDEKTS
;
A
#
# COMPACT_ATOMS: atom_id res chain seq x y z
N GLY A 1 -0.99 -10.03 -15.34
CA GLY A 1 -1.88 -9.89 -14.16
C GLY A 1 -1.12 -10.34 -12.95
N ASN A 2 -1.38 -9.77 -11.77
CA ASN A 2 -0.55 -10.04 -10.59
C ASN A 2 -0.48 -11.53 -10.29
N SER A 3 0.70 -12.11 -10.43
CA SER A 3 0.98 -13.51 -10.14
C SER A 3 2.13 -13.62 -9.15
N TYR A 4 2.20 -14.74 -8.44
CA TYR A 4 3.32 -14.99 -7.56
C TYR A 4 4.57 -15.30 -8.38
N TYR A 5 5.66 -14.55 -8.17
CA TYR A 5 6.89 -14.66 -8.97
C TYR A 5 7.47 -16.09 -9.06
N ARG A 6 7.27 -16.91 -8.02
CA ARG A 6 7.70 -18.32 -8.02
C ARG A 6 6.95 -19.17 -9.04
N ASP A 7 5.67 -18.87 -9.30
CA ASP A 7 4.91 -19.53 -10.35
C ASP A 7 5.42 -19.16 -11.73
N ASP A 8 5.89 -17.93 -11.93
CA ASP A 8 6.45 -17.47 -13.20
C ASP A 8 7.76 -18.17 -13.51
N ILE A 9 8.64 -18.31 -12.51
CA ILE A 9 9.86 -19.13 -12.60
C ILE A 9 9.52 -20.56 -12.99
N ARG A 10 8.55 -21.17 -12.30
CA ARG A 10 8.10 -22.55 -12.57
C ARG A 10 7.52 -22.70 -13.98
N ARG A 11 6.67 -21.76 -14.43
CA ARG A 11 6.05 -21.76 -15.76
C ARG A 11 7.11 -21.60 -16.85
N ALA A 12 8.06 -20.68 -16.68
CA ALA A 12 9.16 -20.49 -17.60
C ALA A 12 10.00 -21.76 -17.75
N ALA A 13 10.36 -22.41 -16.64
CA ALA A 13 11.10 -23.67 -16.66
C ALA A 13 10.33 -24.80 -17.38
N ALA A 14 9.02 -24.89 -17.19
CA ALA A 14 8.18 -25.91 -17.83
C ALA A 14 7.98 -25.71 -19.34
N LEU A 15 7.97 -24.45 -19.81
CA LEU A 15 7.75 -24.10 -21.22
C LEU A 15 9.03 -24.13 -22.06
N ARG A 16 10.20 -23.96 -21.42
CA ARG A 16 11.51 -23.91 -22.08
C ARG A 16 11.81 -25.12 -22.98
N PRO A 17 11.54 -26.39 -22.60
CA PRO A 17 11.78 -27.55 -23.46
C PRO A 17 10.95 -27.55 -24.75
N SER A 18 9.81 -26.86 -24.77
CA SER A 18 8.95 -26.70 -25.94
C SER A 18 9.34 -25.51 -26.83
N GLY A 19 10.45 -24.82 -26.52
CA GLY A 19 10.89 -23.63 -27.25
C GLY A 19 9.98 -22.41 -27.04
N ILE A 20 9.17 -22.40 -25.99
CA ILE A 20 8.26 -21.29 -25.67
C ILE A 20 8.93 -20.40 -24.62
N HIS A 21 9.13 -19.13 -24.96
CA HIS A 21 9.59 -18.12 -24.01
C HIS A 21 8.44 -17.63 -23.14
N TYR A 22 8.67 -17.54 -21.83
CA TYR A 22 7.70 -17.03 -20.87
C TYR A 22 8.13 -15.65 -20.38
N ILE A 23 7.20 -14.70 -20.45
CA ILE A 23 7.39 -13.33 -19.97
C ILE A 23 6.34 -13.06 -18.90
N ASP A 24 6.80 -12.62 -17.73
CA ASP A 24 5.95 -12.01 -16.72
C ASP A 24 6.01 -10.49 -16.83
N CYS A 25 4.89 -9.84 -16.53
CA CYS A 25 4.80 -8.39 -16.60
C CYS A 25 3.93 -7.89 -15.44
N GLY A 26 4.61 -7.34 -14.45
CA GLY A 26 4.01 -6.53 -13.41
C GLY A 26 3.46 -5.24 -14.00
N THR A 27 2.19 -4.95 -13.76
CA THR A 27 1.50 -3.79 -14.34
C THR A 27 0.86 -2.95 -13.23
N SER A 28 1.15 -1.66 -13.18
CA SER A 28 0.55 -0.69 -12.25
C SER A 28 -0.11 0.48 -12.99
N GLY A 29 -1.19 1.03 -12.44
CA GLY A 29 -1.98 2.12 -13.04
C GLY A 29 -3.50 1.98 -12.87
N GLY A 30 -3.98 0.76 -12.60
CA GLY A 30 -5.40 0.48 -12.37
C GLY A 30 -6.28 0.85 -13.56
N VAL A 31 -7.53 1.23 -13.28
CA VAL A 31 -8.51 1.64 -14.31
C VAL A 31 -8.09 2.90 -15.09
N TRP A 32 -7.21 3.71 -14.51
CA TRP A 32 -6.71 4.96 -15.11
C TRP A 32 -5.56 4.74 -16.09
N GLY A 33 -4.98 3.55 -16.14
CA GLY A 33 -3.85 3.27 -17.01
C GLY A 33 -4.18 3.33 -18.51
N LEU A 34 -5.47 3.21 -18.88
CA LEU A 34 -5.89 3.40 -20.27
C LEU A 34 -5.64 4.83 -20.75
N GLU A 35 -5.80 5.82 -19.86
CA GLU A 35 -5.61 7.23 -20.17
C GLU A 35 -4.19 7.70 -19.88
N ARG A 36 -3.53 7.08 -18.89
CA ARG A 36 -2.23 7.54 -18.34
C ARG A 36 -1.04 6.68 -18.72
N GLY A 37 -1.28 5.57 -19.39
CA GLY A 37 -0.31 4.49 -19.55
C GLY A 37 -0.14 3.65 -18.29
N TYR A 38 0.54 2.51 -18.45
CA TYR A 38 0.79 1.55 -17.39
C TYR A 38 2.26 1.46 -17.03
N SER A 39 2.60 1.55 -15.75
CA SER A 39 3.97 1.25 -15.31
C SER A 39 4.22 -0.25 -15.44
N LEU A 40 5.21 -0.63 -16.23
CA LEU A 40 5.50 -2.03 -16.57
C LEU A 40 6.85 -2.50 -16.00
N MET A 41 6.82 -3.61 -15.29
CA MET A 41 8.01 -4.29 -14.75
C MET A 41 8.06 -5.69 -15.35
N ILE A 42 9.02 -5.93 -16.24
CA ILE A 42 9.02 -7.09 -17.14
C ILE A 42 10.10 -8.08 -16.70
N GLY A 43 9.76 -9.36 -16.61
CA GLY A 43 10.69 -10.46 -16.39
C GLY A 43 10.67 -11.44 -17.55
N GLY A 44 11.83 -11.94 -17.97
CA GLY A 44 11.94 -12.89 -19.08
C GLY A 44 13.32 -12.90 -19.74
N ASP A 45 13.48 -13.77 -20.74
CA ASP A 45 14.70 -13.82 -21.57
C ASP A 45 14.87 -12.53 -22.39
N ASP A 46 16.09 -11.99 -22.44
CA ASP A 46 16.44 -10.74 -23.15
C ASP A 46 15.88 -10.68 -24.57
N ALA A 47 16.11 -11.73 -25.37
CA ALA A 47 15.67 -11.77 -26.77
C ALA A 47 14.14 -11.73 -26.92
N ALA A 48 13.41 -12.35 -25.98
CA ALA A 48 11.96 -12.37 -25.99
C ALA A 48 11.39 -11.02 -25.55
N VAL A 49 11.98 -10.40 -24.52
CA VAL A 49 11.59 -9.07 -24.02
C VAL A 49 11.88 -7.99 -25.08
N ASN A 50 13.09 -7.96 -25.63
CA ASN A 50 13.52 -6.97 -26.63
C ASN A 50 12.67 -7.04 -27.92
N ARG A 51 12.20 -8.23 -28.29
CA ARG A 51 11.30 -8.39 -29.44
C ARG A 51 9.97 -7.64 -29.24
N LEU A 52 9.56 -7.41 -27.99
CA LEU A 52 8.30 -6.78 -27.64
C LEU A 52 8.46 -5.30 -27.25
N ASP A 53 9.64 -4.69 -27.40
CA ASP A 53 9.89 -3.27 -27.11
C ASP A 53 8.81 -2.33 -27.67
N PRO A 54 8.37 -2.45 -28.95
CA PRO A 54 7.33 -1.56 -29.48
C PRO A 54 5.99 -1.67 -28.76
N ILE A 55 5.69 -2.84 -28.16
CA ILE A 55 4.47 -3.05 -27.38
C ILE A 55 4.60 -2.34 -26.04
N TRP A 56 5.73 -2.47 -25.35
CA TRP A 56 5.97 -1.81 -24.06
C TRP A 56 5.90 -0.28 -24.21
N GLU A 57 6.56 0.26 -25.24
CA GLU A 57 6.51 1.69 -25.56
C GLU A 57 5.09 2.18 -25.86
N SER A 58 4.25 1.37 -26.51
CA SER A 58 2.90 1.77 -26.89
C SER A 58 1.91 1.91 -25.72
N VAL A 59 2.14 1.20 -24.61
CA VAL A 59 1.21 1.17 -23.46
C VAL A 59 1.77 1.82 -22.20
N ALA A 60 3.07 2.10 -22.17
CA ALA A 60 3.70 2.78 -21.05
C ALA A 60 3.32 4.28 -21.02
N PRO A 61 3.42 4.95 -19.85
CA PRO A 61 3.10 6.37 -19.70
C PRO A 61 3.93 7.32 -20.58
N GLY A 62 5.12 6.89 -21.00
CA GLY A 62 6.08 7.73 -21.72
C GLY A 62 6.85 8.66 -20.78
N VAL A 63 7.90 9.28 -21.32
CA VAL A 63 8.84 10.11 -20.54
C VAL A 63 8.20 11.35 -19.94
N ASP A 64 7.22 11.94 -20.62
CA ASP A 64 6.58 13.19 -20.18
C ASP A 64 5.64 13.00 -18.98
N SER A 65 5.40 11.75 -18.57
CA SER A 65 4.59 11.41 -17.40
C SER A 65 5.22 11.86 -16.07
N ALA A 66 6.54 12.10 -16.04
CA ALA A 66 7.25 12.65 -14.89
C ALA A 66 8.46 13.48 -15.34
N PRO A 67 8.83 14.55 -14.62
CA PRO A 67 10.09 15.24 -14.86
C PRO A 67 11.27 14.26 -14.78
N ARG A 68 12.23 14.42 -15.69
CA ARG A 68 13.47 13.63 -15.62
C ARG A 68 14.17 13.87 -14.29
N THR A 69 14.78 12.82 -13.74
CA THR A 69 15.43 12.89 -12.42
C THR A 69 16.71 13.72 -12.47
N GLY A 70 16.77 14.79 -11.66
CA GLY A 70 17.93 15.68 -11.58
C GLY A 70 18.20 16.40 -12.89
N ASP A 71 19.47 16.67 -13.18
CA ASP A 71 19.89 17.44 -14.37
C ASP A 71 20.20 16.54 -15.57
N ARG A 72 19.53 15.39 -15.70
CA ARG A 72 19.82 14.41 -16.76
C ARG A 72 19.56 14.98 -18.15
N THR A 73 20.62 14.97 -18.98
CA THR A 73 20.58 15.33 -20.40
C THR A 73 20.92 14.14 -21.29
N GLY A 74 20.46 14.14 -22.54
CA GLY A 74 20.76 13.08 -23.53
C GLY A 74 19.63 12.06 -23.67
N GLY A 75 19.97 10.87 -24.18
CA GLY A 75 19.01 9.79 -24.42
C GLY A 75 18.28 9.32 -23.16
N LEU A 76 17.17 8.61 -23.35
CA LEU A 76 16.43 8.00 -22.26
C LEU A 76 17.27 6.88 -21.61
N VAL A 77 17.22 6.79 -20.28
CA VAL A 77 17.77 5.67 -19.53
C VAL A 77 16.65 4.64 -19.21
N PRO A 78 17.00 3.37 -18.92
CA PRO A 78 16.00 2.35 -18.62
C PRO A 78 15.02 2.80 -17.53
N GLY A 79 13.73 2.60 -17.77
CA GLY A 79 12.66 3.02 -16.86
C GLY A 79 12.07 4.41 -17.12
N GLU A 80 12.77 5.33 -17.80
CA GLU A 80 12.25 6.69 -18.02
C GLU A 80 11.00 6.74 -18.90
N ALA A 81 10.78 5.73 -19.76
CA ALA A 81 9.56 5.60 -20.55
C ALA A 81 8.38 4.99 -19.75
N GLY A 82 8.59 4.62 -18.49
CA GLY A 82 7.58 3.98 -17.63
C GLY A 82 7.53 2.45 -17.75
N TRP A 83 8.50 1.83 -18.43
CA TRP A 83 8.68 0.38 -18.45
C TRP A 83 10.15 -0.01 -18.24
N LEU A 84 10.38 -1.19 -17.66
CA LEU A 84 11.71 -1.72 -17.38
C LEU A 84 11.76 -3.24 -17.52
N HIS A 85 12.77 -3.76 -18.22
CA HIS A 85 13.15 -5.17 -18.11
C HIS A 85 13.96 -5.38 -16.82
N CYS A 86 13.35 -6.02 -15.84
CA CYS A 86 13.85 -6.17 -14.48
C CYS A 86 14.80 -7.36 -14.31
N GLY A 87 14.86 -8.27 -15.28
CA GLY A 87 15.71 -9.46 -15.24
C GLY A 87 15.01 -10.72 -15.78
N PRO A 88 15.45 -11.92 -15.36
CA PRO A 88 14.89 -13.18 -15.86
C PRO A 88 13.44 -13.39 -15.41
N SER A 89 12.80 -14.47 -15.88
CA SER A 89 11.42 -14.81 -15.51
C SER A 89 11.23 -14.81 -13.99
N GLY A 90 10.16 -14.17 -13.54
CA GLY A 90 9.81 -13.87 -12.15
C GLY A 90 10.23 -12.48 -11.69
N ALA A 91 11.22 -11.85 -12.32
CA ALA A 91 11.75 -10.56 -11.85
C ALA A 91 10.73 -9.42 -11.94
N GLY A 92 9.93 -9.37 -13.01
CA GLY A 92 8.92 -8.33 -13.21
C GLY A 92 7.81 -8.39 -12.15
N HIS A 93 7.23 -9.57 -11.93
CA HIS A 93 6.26 -9.77 -10.87
C HIS A 93 6.87 -9.65 -9.46
N PHE A 94 8.14 -9.96 -9.26
CA PHE A 94 8.81 -9.71 -7.98
C PHE A 94 8.88 -8.20 -7.67
N VAL A 95 9.33 -7.38 -8.62
CA VAL A 95 9.33 -5.92 -8.47
C VAL A 95 7.91 -5.38 -8.22
N LYS A 96 6.91 -5.90 -8.96
CA LYS A 96 5.52 -5.49 -8.78
C LYS A 96 4.94 -5.88 -7.42
N MET A 97 5.30 -7.06 -6.92
CA MET A 97 4.92 -7.53 -5.59
C MET A 97 5.42 -6.55 -4.53
N VAL A 98 6.71 -6.20 -4.56
CA VAL A 98 7.30 -5.21 -3.63
C VAL A 98 6.65 -3.84 -3.78
N HIS A 99 6.38 -3.38 -5.01
CA HIS A 99 5.60 -2.16 -5.27
C HIS A 99 4.25 -2.17 -4.53
N ASN A 100 3.49 -3.27 -4.58
CA ASN A 100 2.22 -3.35 -3.85
C ASN A 100 2.41 -3.43 -2.33
N GLY A 101 3.51 -4.02 -1.84
CA GLY A 101 3.89 -3.90 -0.43
C GLY A 101 4.06 -2.44 0.00
N ILE A 102 4.81 -1.65 -0.78
CA ILE A 102 5.00 -0.21 -0.54
C ILE A 102 3.66 0.54 -0.56
N GLU A 103 2.79 0.23 -1.53
CA GLU A 103 1.45 0.80 -1.63
C GLU A 103 0.65 0.60 -0.34
N TYR A 104 0.69 -0.60 0.26
CA TYR A 104 0.03 -0.87 1.54
C TYR A 104 0.57 0.01 2.66
N GLY A 105 1.90 0.15 2.75
CA GLY A 105 2.55 0.99 3.75
C GLY A 105 2.13 2.46 3.64
N LEU A 106 2.10 3.00 2.42
CA LEU A 106 1.68 4.39 2.19
C LEU A 106 0.20 4.59 2.53
N MET A 107 -0.67 3.67 2.13
CA MET A 107 -2.10 3.73 2.48
C MET A 107 -2.32 3.72 3.99
N ALA A 108 -1.62 2.84 4.71
CA ALA A 108 -1.72 2.75 6.17
C ALA A 108 -1.26 4.06 6.84
N ALA A 109 -0.12 4.60 6.42
CA ALA A 109 0.41 5.86 6.96
C ALA A 109 -0.55 7.04 6.79
N TYR A 110 -1.20 7.19 5.62
CA TYR A 110 -2.23 8.22 5.42
C TYR A 110 -3.45 7.97 6.30
N ALA A 111 -3.91 6.73 6.40
CA ALA A 111 -5.09 6.37 7.19
C ALA A 111 -4.86 6.67 8.69
N GLU A 112 -3.72 6.28 9.25
CA GLU A 112 -3.35 6.55 10.64
C GLU A 112 -3.25 8.06 10.92
N GLY A 113 -2.58 8.81 10.04
CA GLY A 113 -2.45 10.27 10.18
C GLY A 113 -3.78 11.00 10.15
N LEU A 114 -4.66 10.64 9.20
CA LEU A 114 -6.02 11.20 9.12
C LEU A 114 -6.88 10.78 10.31
N ASN A 115 -6.72 9.56 10.81
CA ASN A 115 -7.45 9.08 11.99
C ASN A 115 -7.05 9.85 13.26
N ILE A 116 -5.77 10.21 13.41
CA ILE A 116 -5.30 11.08 14.50
C ILE A 116 -5.96 12.46 14.40
N LEU A 117 -5.98 13.07 13.21
CA LEU A 117 -6.64 14.36 12.99
C LEU A 117 -8.14 14.29 13.28
N LYS A 118 -8.81 13.20 12.89
CA LYS A 118 -10.24 12.97 13.17
C LYS A 118 -10.55 12.97 14.66
N HIS A 119 -9.63 12.47 15.49
CA HIS A 119 -9.79 12.33 16.94
C HIS A 119 -9.14 13.45 17.75
N ALA A 120 -8.62 14.49 17.08
CA ALA A 120 -7.98 15.64 17.71
C ALA A 120 -8.95 16.59 18.44
N ASP A 121 -10.24 16.26 18.47
CA ASP A 121 -11.31 16.92 19.23
C ASP A 121 -11.56 16.24 20.59
N THR A 122 -10.78 15.24 20.97
CA THR A 122 -11.08 14.42 22.15
C THR A 122 -11.15 15.21 23.47
N GLY A 123 -10.52 16.37 23.57
CA GLY A 123 -10.61 17.29 24.72
C GLY A 123 -11.91 18.08 24.77
N LEU A 124 -12.75 18.04 23.72
CA LEU A 124 -14.12 18.57 23.72
C LEU A 124 -15.14 17.56 24.25
N ARG A 125 -14.77 16.28 24.35
CA ARG A 125 -15.66 15.20 24.75
C ARG A 125 -15.53 14.96 26.26
N GLN A 126 -16.65 14.75 26.94
CA GLN A 126 -16.62 14.32 28.34
C GLN A 126 -16.12 12.87 28.39
N ARG A 127 -15.06 12.62 29.17
CA ARG A 127 -14.53 11.28 29.43
C ARG A 127 -14.81 10.93 30.88
N ASP A 128 -15.39 9.75 31.11
CA ASP A 128 -15.47 9.19 32.44
C ASP A 128 -14.06 8.73 32.85
N ALA A 129 -13.58 9.21 34.00
CA ALA A 129 -12.34 8.73 34.58
C ALA A 129 -12.65 7.42 35.31
N ASP A 130 -12.28 6.29 34.72
CA ASP A 130 -12.40 4.97 35.34
C ASP A 130 -11.09 4.18 35.23
N ALA A 131 -11.04 3.06 35.96
CA ALA A 131 -9.85 2.20 36.02
C ALA A 131 -9.48 1.56 34.67
N GLU A 132 -10.36 1.65 33.67
CA GLU A 132 -10.21 1.03 32.35
C GLU A 132 -9.81 2.05 31.28
N THR A 133 -9.93 3.35 31.55
CA THR A 133 -9.70 4.43 30.59
C THR A 133 -8.71 5.43 31.15
N ALA A 134 -7.51 5.47 30.56
CA ALA A 134 -6.49 6.43 30.96
C ALA A 134 -7.02 7.88 30.81
N PRO A 135 -6.86 8.73 31.84
CA PRO A 135 -7.28 10.11 31.77
C PRO A 135 -6.45 10.86 30.73
N LEU A 136 -7.07 11.84 30.07
CA LEU A 136 -6.34 12.80 29.23
C LEU A 136 -5.84 13.92 30.14
N GLU A 137 -4.53 13.94 30.43
CA GLU A 137 -3.94 14.89 31.39
C GLU A 137 -4.15 16.35 30.99
N HIS A 138 -4.07 16.65 29.68
CA HIS A 138 -4.16 18.00 29.12
C HIS A 138 -5.20 18.08 27.98
N PRO A 139 -6.51 18.06 28.29
CA PRO A 139 -7.56 18.11 27.28
C PRO A 139 -7.55 19.40 26.45
N GLU A 140 -7.03 20.50 26.97
CA GLU A 140 -6.91 21.79 26.30
C GLU A 140 -6.10 21.73 25.00
N TYR A 141 -5.18 20.79 24.85
CA TYR A 141 -4.37 20.62 23.65
C TYR A 141 -5.06 19.84 22.53
N TYR A 142 -6.22 19.25 22.78
CA TYR A 142 -6.92 18.37 21.83
C TYR A 142 -8.36 18.84 21.62
N ARG A 143 -8.53 20.13 21.31
CA ARG A 143 -9.84 20.77 21.12
C ARG A 143 -10.11 21.14 19.66
N TYR A 144 -9.65 20.34 18.72
CA TYR A 144 -9.70 20.65 17.29
C TYR A 144 -10.73 19.81 16.54
N SER A 145 -11.68 20.48 15.90
CA SER A 145 -12.56 19.85 14.90
C SER A 145 -12.06 20.21 13.50
N PHE A 146 -11.30 19.31 12.88
CA PHE A 146 -10.65 19.57 11.60
C PHE A 146 -11.52 19.23 10.39
N ASP A 147 -11.41 20.05 9.34
CA ASP A 147 -11.91 19.76 7.99
C ASP A 147 -10.90 18.85 7.26
N LEU A 148 -11.10 17.54 7.37
CA LEU A 148 -10.20 16.56 6.75
C LEU A 148 -10.16 16.65 5.22
N PRO A 149 -11.29 16.84 4.49
CA PRO A 149 -11.24 17.13 3.06
C PRO A 149 -10.34 18.32 2.72
N ALA A 150 -10.45 19.44 3.43
CA ALA A 150 -9.60 20.61 3.19
C ALA A 150 -8.11 20.35 3.50
N ILE A 151 -7.81 19.56 4.55
CA ILE A 151 -6.43 19.18 4.88
C ILE A 151 -5.84 18.25 3.81
N ALA A 152 -6.59 17.24 3.35
CA ALA A 152 -6.13 16.39 2.26
C ALA A 152 -5.85 17.22 0.99
N GLU A 153 -6.70 18.20 0.70
CA GLU A 153 -6.48 19.16 -0.38
C GLU A 153 -5.22 20.01 -0.18
N VAL A 154 -4.95 20.53 1.02
CA VAL A 154 -3.72 21.31 1.24
C VAL A 154 -2.48 20.45 1.07
N TRP A 155 -2.51 19.18 1.50
CA TRP A 155 -1.37 18.27 1.37
C TRP A 155 -1.08 17.87 -0.08
N ARG A 156 -2.06 17.89 -0.98
CA ARG A 156 -1.82 17.62 -2.39
C ARG A 156 -1.02 18.71 -3.10
N ARG A 157 -0.82 19.88 -2.48
CA ARG A 157 -0.22 21.06 -3.10
C ARG A 157 1.10 21.42 -2.42
N GLY A 158 2.20 20.92 -2.97
CA GLY A 158 3.56 21.26 -2.55
C GLY A 158 4.01 20.62 -1.23
N SER A 159 3.22 19.70 -0.65
CA SER A 159 3.65 18.93 0.52
C SER A 159 4.65 17.85 0.14
N VAL A 160 5.53 17.53 1.08
CA VAL A 160 6.50 16.42 0.97
C VAL A 160 5.80 15.07 0.84
N VAL A 161 4.61 14.92 1.42
CA VAL A 161 3.83 13.67 1.36
C VAL A 161 2.90 13.59 0.15
N GLY A 162 3.08 14.44 -0.87
CA GLY A 162 2.30 14.40 -2.10
C GLY A 162 2.47 13.09 -2.87
N SER A 163 1.37 12.48 -3.32
CA SER A 163 1.39 11.27 -4.14
C SER A 163 0.05 11.05 -4.86
N TRP A 164 0.02 10.15 -5.84
CA TRP A 164 -1.24 9.74 -6.47
C TRP A 164 -2.21 9.07 -5.49
N LEU A 165 -1.71 8.35 -4.48
CA LEU A 165 -2.58 7.79 -3.42
C LEU A 165 -3.23 8.91 -2.62
N LEU A 166 -2.49 9.96 -2.27
CA LEU A 166 -3.05 11.13 -1.60
C LEU A 166 -4.10 11.85 -2.48
N ASP A 167 -3.87 11.93 -3.79
CA ASP A 167 -4.86 12.46 -4.74
C ASP A 167 -6.18 11.66 -4.68
N LEU A 168 -6.09 10.34 -4.63
CA LEU A 168 -7.25 9.46 -4.50
C LEU A 168 -7.93 9.60 -3.12
N THR A 169 -7.15 9.77 -2.04
CA THR A 169 -7.69 10.02 -0.70
C THR A 169 -8.47 11.33 -0.65
N ALA A 170 -7.95 12.42 -1.21
CA ALA A 170 -8.69 13.69 -1.23
C ALA A 170 -9.94 13.60 -2.12
N LEU A 171 -9.87 12.89 -3.25
CA LEU A 171 -11.04 12.63 -4.09
C LEU A 171 -12.14 11.89 -3.30
N ALA A 172 -11.78 10.86 -2.53
CA ALA A 172 -12.73 10.15 -1.68
C ALA A 172 -13.33 11.07 -0.62
N LEU A 173 -12.50 11.81 0.12
CA LEU A 173 -12.95 12.73 1.18
C LEU A 173 -13.82 13.88 0.65
N SER A 174 -13.57 14.35 -0.58
CA SER A 174 -14.42 15.37 -1.23
C SER A 174 -15.84 14.89 -1.54
N ARG A 175 -16.02 13.57 -1.69
CA ARG A 175 -17.33 12.94 -1.92
C ARG A 175 -18.02 12.62 -0.60
N SER A 176 -17.26 12.16 0.40
CA SER A 176 -17.74 11.76 1.72
C SER A 176 -16.68 12.07 2.77
N GLY A 177 -16.90 13.12 3.58
CA GLY A 177 -15.92 13.58 4.57
C GLY A 177 -15.75 12.67 5.79
N ASP A 178 -16.70 11.75 6.02
CA ASP A 178 -16.67 10.77 7.11
C ASP A 178 -16.54 9.32 6.62
N LEU A 179 -16.60 9.08 5.31
CA LEU A 179 -16.38 7.78 4.67
C LEU A 179 -17.33 6.69 5.19
N THR A 180 -18.54 7.07 5.63
CA THR A 180 -19.55 6.16 6.22
C THR A 180 -20.05 5.07 5.26
N GLU A 181 -19.81 5.20 3.96
CA GLU A 181 -20.10 4.16 2.97
C GLU A 181 -19.14 2.97 3.02
N PHE A 182 -18.00 3.09 3.70
CA PHE A 182 -17.02 2.03 3.87
C PHE A 182 -17.14 1.37 5.26
N SER A 183 -17.10 0.04 5.31
CA SER A 183 -17.22 -0.71 6.57
C SER A 183 -15.97 -0.69 7.46
N GLY A 184 -14.85 -0.18 6.95
CA GLY A 184 -13.53 -0.28 7.61
C GLY A 184 -12.82 -1.62 7.44
N ARG A 185 -13.47 -2.64 6.83
CA ARG A 185 -12.83 -3.91 6.51
C ARG A 185 -11.99 -3.79 5.24
N VAL A 186 -10.68 -4.02 5.35
CA VAL A 186 -9.74 -3.87 4.23
C VAL A 186 -9.21 -5.23 3.75
N SER A 187 -9.37 -5.51 2.45
CA SER A 187 -8.91 -6.76 1.83
C SER A 187 -7.41 -6.76 1.52
N ASP A 188 -6.84 -7.95 1.35
CA ASP A 188 -5.50 -8.17 0.82
C ASP A 188 -5.52 -9.15 -0.36
N SER A 189 -4.84 -8.83 -1.47
CA SER A 189 -4.84 -9.62 -2.72
C SER A 189 -3.69 -10.63 -2.87
N GLY A 190 -2.84 -10.76 -1.84
CA GLY A 190 -1.74 -11.73 -1.77
C GLY A 190 -0.33 -11.13 -1.91
N GLU A 191 -0.17 -10.05 -2.67
CA GLU A 191 1.15 -9.42 -2.94
C GLU A 191 1.81 -8.89 -1.66
N GLY A 192 1.02 -8.32 -0.74
CA GLY A 192 1.51 -7.93 0.58
C GLY A 192 2.06 -9.12 1.38
N ARG A 193 1.37 -10.28 1.33
CA ARG A 193 1.82 -11.52 1.99
C ARG A 193 3.14 -12.01 1.39
N TRP A 194 3.20 -12.07 0.06
CA TRP A 194 4.41 -12.52 -0.64
C TRP A 194 5.59 -11.58 -0.41
N THR A 195 5.35 -10.27 -0.28
CA THR A 195 6.37 -9.29 0.09
C THR A 195 6.94 -9.57 1.48
N SER A 196 6.08 -9.79 2.49
CA SER A 196 6.54 -10.13 3.84
C SER A 196 7.27 -11.47 3.88
N ILE A 197 6.81 -12.47 3.13
CA ILE A 197 7.51 -13.76 3.00
C ILE A 197 8.89 -13.56 2.37
N ALA A 198 8.99 -12.79 1.27
CA ALA A 198 10.28 -12.51 0.63
C ALA A 198 11.25 -11.81 1.61
N ALA A 199 10.78 -10.81 2.35
CA ALA A 199 11.59 -10.12 3.35
C ALA A 199 12.13 -11.07 4.44
N ILE A 200 11.30 -12.03 4.90
CA ILE A 200 11.72 -13.07 5.87
C ILE A 200 12.80 -13.98 5.25
N GLU A 201 12.56 -14.50 4.06
CA GLU A 201 13.47 -15.42 3.37
C GLU A 201 14.81 -14.76 3.01
N GLU A 202 14.79 -13.46 2.67
CA GLU A 202 15.99 -12.67 2.37
C GLU A 202 16.71 -12.18 3.64
N GLY A 203 16.08 -12.27 4.81
CA GLY A 203 16.61 -11.72 6.06
C GLY A 203 16.64 -10.18 6.08
N VAL A 204 15.73 -9.52 5.37
CA VAL A 204 15.65 -8.06 5.23
C VAL A 204 14.53 -7.51 6.14
N PRO A 205 14.81 -6.51 7.00
CA PRO A 205 13.79 -5.94 7.88
C PRO A 205 12.77 -5.11 7.09
N ALA A 206 11.48 -5.43 7.25
CA ALA A 206 10.36 -4.71 6.62
C ALA A 206 9.22 -4.37 7.60
N PRO A 207 9.48 -3.69 8.73
CA PRO A 207 8.49 -3.51 9.81
C PRO A 207 7.24 -2.77 9.34
N VAL A 208 7.39 -1.67 8.59
CA VAL A 208 6.25 -0.87 8.10
C VAL A 208 5.35 -1.68 7.16
N LEU A 209 5.95 -2.44 6.23
CA LEU A 209 5.19 -3.21 5.24
C LEU A 209 4.48 -4.40 5.91
N THR A 210 5.14 -5.03 6.88
CA THR A 210 4.57 -6.12 7.68
C THR A 210 3.41 -5.61 8.54
N GLU A 211 3.57 -4.48 9.23
CA GLU A 211 2.50 -3.91 10.04
C GLU A 211 1.30 -3.49 9.19
N ALA A 212 1.54 -2.87 8.02
CA ALA A 212 0.48 -2.50 7.08
C ALA A 212 -0.27 -3.72 6.52
N LEU A 213 0.35 -4.90 6.49
CA LEU A 213 -0.33 -6.16 6.18
C LEU A 213 -1.14 -6.68 7.36
N TYR A 214 -0.58 -6.63 8.58
CA TYR A 214 -1.22 -7.14 9.79
C TYR A 214 -2.44 -6.31 10.20
N SER A 215 -2.38 -4.99 10.05
CA SER A 215 -3.52 -4.10 10.29
C SER A 215 -4.71 -4.43 9.38
N ARG A 216 -4.45 -4.95 8.17
CA ARG A 216 -5.53 -5.48 7.32
C ARG A 216 -6.14 -6.72 7.92
N PHE A 217 -5.36 -7.67 8.42
CA PHE A 217 -5.89 -8.87 9.08
C PHE A 217 -6.73 -8.50 10.31
N ASP A 218 -6.25 -7.55 11.11
CA ASP A 218 -6.99 -7.02 12.25
C ASP A 218 -8.33 -6.41 11.82
N SER A 219 -8.35 -5.58 10.76
CA SER A 219 -9.58 -5.01 10.20
C SER A 219 -10.61 -6.06 9.72
N GLN A 220 -10.21 -7.33 9.60
CA GLN A 220 -11.09 -8.46 9.24
C GLN A 220 -11.60 -9.23 10.47
N GLY A 221 -11.32 -8.77 11.69
CA GLY A 221 -11.65 -9.43 12.95
C GLY A 221 -10.72 -10.59 13.31
N MET A 222 -9.56 -10.72 12.65
CA MET A 222 -8.64 -11.84 12.92
C MET A 222 -7.92 -11.72 14.27
N ALA A 223 -7.97 -10.55 14.91
CA ALA A 223 -7.40 -10.32 16.23
C ALA A 223 -8.40 -10.56 17.38
N ASP A 224 -9.69 -10.74 17.10
CA ASP A 224 -10.77 -10.82 18.11
C ASP A 224 -10.48 -11.84 19.22
N PHE A 225 -9.99 -13.03 18.87
CA PHE A 225 -9.69 -14.06 19.86
C PHE A 225 -8.51 -13.65 20.75
N ALA A 226 -7.48 -13.01 20.19
CA ALA A 226 -6.36 -12.49 20.98
C ALA A 226 -6.84 -11.39 21.93
N TYR A 227 -7.74 -10.50 21.49
CA TYR A 227 -8.35 -9.47 22.32
C TYR A 227 -9.17 -10.06 23.47
N ARG A 228 -9.96 -11.10 23.22
CA ARG A 228 -10.69 -11.84 24.29
C ARG A 228 -9.75 -12.50 25.29
N ILE A 229 -8.62 -13.07 24.84
CA ILE A 229 -7.62 -13.63 25.75
C ILE A 229 -7.01 -12.54 26.63
N MET A 230 -6.69 -11.37 26.07
CA MET A 230 -6.18 -10.25 26.87
C MET A 230 -7.20 -9.78 27.92
N SER A 231 -8.48 -9.66 27.55
CA SER A 231 -9.54 -9.33 28.50
C SER A 231 -9.67 -10.38 29.61
N ALA A 232 -9.67 -11.67 29.24
CA ALA A 232 -9.70 -12.76 30.21
C ALA A 232 -8.49 -12.71 31.16
N GLN A 233 -7.28 -12.47 30.64
CA GLN A 233 -6.09 -12.32 31.48
C GLN A 233 -6.26 -11.17 32.47
N ARG A 234 -6.68 -9.97 32.01
CA ARG A 234 -6.92 -8.81 32.87
C ARG A 234 -7.96 -9.10 33.95
N LYS A 235 -9.00 -9.87 33.63
CA LYS A 235 -9.98 -10.32 34.62
C LYS A 235 -9.36 -11.25 35.66
N GLU A 236 -8.61 -12.26 35.23
CA GLU A 236 -8.04 -13.28 36.13
C GLU A 236 -6.94 -12.71 37.04
N PHE A 237 -6.02 -11.89 36.52
CA PHE A 237 -4.91 -11.38 37.34
C PHE A 237 -5.29 -10.13 38.15
N GLY A 238 -6.15 -9.27 37.62
CA GLY A 238 -6.42 -7.93 38.17
C GLY A 238 -7.88 -7.71 38.59
N GLY A 239 -8.77 -8.68 38.35
CA GLY A 239 -10.20 -8.54 38.63
C GLY A 239 -10.95 -7.60 37.69
N HIS A 240 -10.29 -7.07 36.65
CA HIS A 240 -10.84 -6.07 35.71
C HIS A 240 -12.03 -6.64 34.94
N ASP A 241 -13.23 -6.08 35.17
CA ASP A 241 -14.42 -6.35 34.35
C ASP A 241 -14.37 -5.53 33.07
N GLU A 242 -14.72 -6.15 31.94
CA GLU A 242 -14.90 -5.42 30.69
C GLU A 242 -16.11 -4.48 30.79
N LYS A 243 -16.02 -3.33 30.12
CA LYS A 243 -17.18 -2.46 29.92
C LYS A 243 -18.22 -3.19 29.09
N THR A 244 -19.48 -3.07 29.47
CA THR A 244 -20.60 -3.56 28.66
C THR A 244 -20.71 -2.72 27.40
N SER A 245 -20.79 -3.38 26.25
CA SER A 245 -20.94 -2.75 24.94
C SER A 245 -22.34 -2.23 24.65
#